data_AF-A0A2V5UPF8-F1
#
_entry.id   AF-A0A2V5UPF8-F1
#
_cell.length_a   1.000
_cell.length_b   1.000
_cell.length_c   1.000
_cell.angle_alpha   90.00
_cell.angle_beta   90.00
_cell.angle_gamma   90.00
#
_symmetry.space_group_name_H-M   'P 1'
#
loop_
_entity.id
_entity.type
_entity.pdbx_description
1 polymer ?
#
loop_
_entity_poly.entity_id
_entity_poly.type
_entity_poly.pdbx_seq_one_letter_code
_entity_poly.pdbx_strand_id
1 'polypeptide(L)'
;VDSNGKGVYRGQNPAEGALFTVWVREFTGDEIKIAVTKSTGQPVANLKAPGAPGFTRLTWDLRPTKDVSVEYGGDDPKRLLPAGDYTAELTFGTVKMKQTFHVDLAEGITPR
;
A
#
# COMPACT_ATOMS: atom_id res chain seq x y z
N VAL A 1 -9.35 48.58 -10.55
CA VAL A 1 -10.27 47.51 -10.96
C VAL A 1 -9.40 46.42 -11.58
N ASP A 2 -8.54 45.81 -10.76
CA ASP A 2 -8.76 44.57 -9.99
C ASP A 2 -8.95 43.33 -10.88
N SER A 3 -7.97 42.44 -10.83
CA SER A 3 -8.15 41.04 -11.19
C SER A 3 -7.31 40.24 -10.21
N ASN A 4 -7.91 40.02 -9.04
CA ASN A 4 -7.37 39.17 -7.99
C ASN A 4 -7.42 37.72 -8.50
N GLY A 5 -6.37 37.27 -9.15
CA GLY A 5 -6.16 35.88 -9.55
C GLY A 5 -6.00 34.96 -8.33
N LYS A 6 -7.07 34.73 -7.59
CA LYS A 6 -7.11 33.72 -6.52
C LYS A 6 -7.43 32.37 -7.15
N GLY A 7 -6.44 31.79 -7.82
CA GLY A 7 -6.52 30.43 -8.32
C GLY A 7 -6.75 29.48 -7.14
N VAL A 8 -7.96 28.94 -7.01
CA VAL A 8 -8.24 27.86 -6.07
C VAL A 8 -7.75 26.56 -6.71
N TYR A 9 -6.48 26.24 -6.48
CA TYR A 9 -5.93 24.93 -6.82
C TYR A 9 -6.43 23.92 -5.79
N ARG A 10 -7.61 23.34 -6.05
CA ARG A 10 -8.04 22.11 -5.37
C ARG A 10 -7.66 20.95 -6.28
N GLY A 11 -6.40 20.54 -6.21
CA GLY A 11 -6.06 19.19 -6.66
C GLY A 11 -6.82 18.21 -5.78
N GLN A 12 -7.61 17.33 -6.38
CA GLN A 12 -8.18 16.20 -5.65
C GLN A 12 -7.02 15.45 -5.00
N ASN A 13 -7.13 15.17 -3.70
CA ASN A 13 -6.12 14.34 -3.04
C ASN A 13 -6.02 13.04 -3.85
N PRO A 14 -4.82 12.60 -4.27
CA PRO A 14 -4.68 11.34 -5.00
C PRO A 14 -5.44 10.25 -4.26
N ALA A 15 -6.05 9.32 -5.01
CA ALA A 15 -6.72 8.18 -4.39
C ALA A 15 -5.76 7.56 -3.36
N GLU A 16 -6.26 7.39 -2.13
CA GLU A 16 -5.51 6.62 -1.14
C GLU A 16 -5.22 5.26 -1.77
N GLY A 17 -3.99 4.77 -1.62
CA GLY A 17 -3.63 3.46 -2.15
C GLY A 17 -4.37 2.34 -1.39
N ALA A 18 -3.68 1.29 -0.96
CA ALA A 18 -4.34 0.28 -0.14
C ALA A 18 -4.29 0.66 1.35
N LEU A 19 -5.43 0.55 2.03
CA LEU A 19 -5.54 0.73 3.48
C LEU A 19 -5.73 -0.63 4.15
N PHE A 20 -4.82 -0.99 5.04
CA PHE A 20 -4.93 -2.19 5.87
C PHE A 20 -5.25 -1.79 7.30
N THR A 21 -6.39 -2.22 7.82
CA THR A 21 -6.74 -2.05 9.23
C THR A 21 -6.57 -3.39 9.94
N VAL A 22 -5.72 -3.43 10.95
CA VAL A 22 -5.48 -4.61 11.79
C VAL A 22 -5.96 -4.32 13.20
N TRP A 23 -6.69 -5.27 13.79
CA TRP A 23 -7.07 -5.23 15.19
C TRP A 23 -6.26 -6.27 15.97
N VAL A 24 -5.55 -5.81 17.00
CA VAL A 24 -4.79 -6.66 17.91
C VAL A 24 -5.50 -6.67 19.26
N ARG A 25 -5.85 -7.87 19.75
CA ARG A 25 -6.60 -8.02 21.00
C ARG A 25 -5.74 -7.70 22.24
N GLU A 26 -4.53 -8.23 22.28
CA GLU A 26 -3.64 -8.15 23.45
C GLU A 26 -2.18 -8.04 23.01
N PHE A 27 -1.33 -7.53 23.90
CA PHE A 27 0.07 -7.28 23.58
C PHE A 27 0.88 -8.56 23.77
N THR A 28 1.49 -9.05 22.69
CA THR A 28 2.34 -10.25 22.71
C THR A 28 3.83 -9.92 22.55
N GLY A 29 4.15 -8.67 22.23
CA GLY A 29 5.51 -8.24 21.84
C GLY A 29 5.85 -8.51 20.37
N ASP A 30 4.95 -9.15 19.60
CA ASP A 30 5.14 -9.38 18.17
C ASP A 30 4.89 -8.11 17.35
N GLU A 31 5.49 -8.04 16.16
CA GLU A 31 5.19 -7.01 15.17
C GLU A 31 4.08 -7.46 14.22
N ILE A 32 3.29 -6.49 13.76
CA ILE A 32 2.38 -6.67 12.62
C ILE A 32 3.23 -6.62 11.35
N LYS A 33 3.16 -7.67 10.52
CA LYS A 33 3.81 -7.70 9.21
C LYS A 33 2.77 -7.98 8.14
N ILE A 34 2.73 -7.18 7.08
CA ILE A 34 1.86 -7.40 5.93
C ILE A 34 2.74 -7.54 4.70
N ALA A 35 2.73 -8.73 4.09
CA ALA A 35 3.38 -8.99 2.81
C ALA A 35 2.32 -8.94 1.70
N VAL A 36 2.52 -8.10 0.69
CA VAL A 36 1.64 -7.99 -0.47
C VAL A 36 2.29 -8.66 -1.67
N THR A 37 1.51 -9.50 -2.36
CA THR A 37 1.92 -10.24 -3.56
C THR A 37 0.95 -9.99 -4.70
N LYS A 38 1.42 -10.03 -5.94
CA LYS A 38 0.56 -10.10 -7.14
C LYS A 38 -0.08 -11.48 -7.24
N SER A 39 -1.12 -11.60 -8.07
CA SER A 39 -1.70 -12.89 -8.47
C SER A 39 -0.69 -13.92 -8.99
N THR A 40 0.44 -13.47 -9.56
CA THR A 40 1.56 -14.32 -10.00
C THR A 40 2.45 -14.84 -8.87
N GLY A 41 2.20 -14.43 -7.61
CA GLY A 41 3.03 -14.74 -6.46
C GLY A 41 4.24 -13.81 -6.28
N GLN A 42 4.44 -12.84 -7.17
CA GLN A 42 5.54 -11.87 -7.04
C GLN A 42 5.32 -10.96 -5.81
N PRO A 43 6.27 -10.87 -4.87
CA PRO A 43 6.19 -9.93 -3.75
C PRO A 43 6.37 -8.50 -4.25
N VAL A 44 5.54 -7.60 -3.74
CA VAL A 44 5.53 -6.18 -4.13
C VAL A 44 5.54 -5.22 -2.96
N ALA A 45 5.16 -5.62 -1.75
CA ALA A 45 5.34 -4.75 -0.60
C ALA A 45 5.49 -5.55 0.68
N ASN A 46 6.31 -5.06 1.61
CA ASN A 46 6.35 -5.52 2.99
C ASN A 46 6.15 -4.32 3.92
N LEU A 47 5.03 -4.31 4.63
CA LEU A 47 4.67 -3.28 5.59
C LEU A 47 4.84 -3.82 7.02
N LYS A 48 5.28 -2.95 7.93
CA LYS A 48 5.46 -3.30 9.35
C LYS A 48 4.85 -2.24 10.24
N ALA A 49 4.29 -2.67 11.36
CA ALA A 49 3.85 -1.80 12.43
C ALA A 49 4.04 -2.47 13.80
N PRO A 50 4.15 -1.68 14.89
CA PRO A 50 4.15 -2.23 16.24
C PRO A 50 2.87 -3.04 16.53
N GLY A 51 2.99 -4.14 17.25
CA GLY A 51 1.86 -4.98 17.69
C GLY A 51 1.11 -4.45 18.92
N ALA A 52 0.93 -3.14 19.02
CA ALA A 52 0.20 -2.56 20.15
C ALA A 52 -1.28 -2.99 20.10
N PRO A 53 -1.92 -3.29 21.25
CA PRO A 53 -3.33 -3.62 21.29
C PRO A 53 -4.20 -2.49 20.76
N GLY A 54 -5.31 -2.84 20.11
CA GLY A 54 -6.23 -1.92 19.47
C GLY A 54 -6.16 -1.95 17.95
N PHE A 55 -6.62 -0.87 17.32
CA PHE A 55 -6.63 -0.74 15.86
C PHE A 55 -5.35 -0.05 15.38
N THR A 56 -4.69 -0.67 14.42
CA THR A 56 -3.57 -0.10 13.68
C THR A 56 -3.93 -0.03 12.21
N ARG A 57 -3.74 1.13 11.58
CA ARG A 57 -3.95 1.32 10.14
C ARG A 57 -2.60 1.51 9.45
N LEU A 58 -2.35 0.71 8.41
CA LEU A 58 -1.21 0.84 7.53
C LEU A 58 -1.69 1.28 6.15
N THR A 59 -1.04 2.28 5.57
CA THR A 59 -1.33 2.77 4.22
C THR A 59 -0.19 2.38 3.29
N TRP A 60 -0.54 1.80 2.15
CA TRP A 60 0.39 1.46 1.08
C TRP A 60 0.16 2.36 -0.13
N ASP A 61 1.22 2.94 -0.66
CA ASP A 61 1.18 3.88 -1.79
C ASP A 61 1.16 3.19 -3.17
N LEU A 62 0.90 1.88 -3.21
CA LEU A 62 0.88 1.05 -4.42
C LEU A 62 2.22 1.02 -5.18
N ARG A 63 3.33 1.26 -4.48
CA ARG A 63 4.68 1.13 -5.03
C ARG A 63 5.43 -0.06 -4.41
N PRO A 64 6.40 -0.62 -5.15
CA PRO A 64 7.31 -1.60 -4.57
C PRO A 64 8.02 -1.06 -3.32
N THR A 65 8.01 -1.82 -2.22
CA THR A 65 8.88 -1.46 -1.09
C THR A 65 10.34 -1.73 -1.45
N LYS A 66 11.29 -0.97 -0.87
CA LYS A 66 12.71 -1.04 -1.26
C LYS A 66 13.31 -2.44 -1.20
N ASP A 67 12.85 -3.25 -0.25
CA ASP A 67 13.32 -4.62 0.00
C ASP A 67 12.84 -5.64 -1.05
N VAL A 68 11.83 -5.30 -1.86
CA VAL A 68 11.31 -6.13 -2.96
C VAL A 68 11.41 -5.45 -4.32
N SER A 69 11.91 -4.20 -4.34
CA SER A 69 12.24 -3.49 -5.56
C SER A 69 13.51 -4.07 -6.16
N VAL A 70 13.41 -4.60 -7.38
CA VAL A 70 14.58 -5.06 -8.13
C VAL A 70 15.23 -3.82 -8.75
N GLU A 71 16.35 -3.34 -8.21
CA GLU A 71 17.11 -2.20 -8.78
C GLU A 71 17.69 -2.53 -10.18
N TYR A 72 17.70 -3.81 -10.56
CA TYR A 72 18.23 -4.28 -11.83
C TYR A 72 17.17 -4.21 -12.94
N GLY A 73 17.22 -3.15 -13.75
CA GLY A 73 16.35 -3.01 -14.93
C GLY A 73 15.86 -1.60 -15.25
N GLY A 74 16.18 -0.59 -14.44
CA GLY A 74 15.85 0.80 -14.75
C GLY A 74 14.36 1.15 -14.63
N ASP A 75 13.54 0.28 -14.05
CA ASP A 75 12.19 0.65 -13.66
C ASP A 75 12.28 1.71 -12.56
N ASP A 76 11.78 2.91 -12.85
CA ASP A 76 11.82 4.05 -11.93
C ASP A 76 11.11 3.63 -10.62
N PRO A 77 11.74 3.72 -9.44
CA PRO A 77 11.12 3.37 -8.15
C PRO A 77 9.84 4.19 -7.85
N LYS A 78 9.54 5.20 -8.67
CA LYS A 78 8.27 5.95 -8.65
C LYS A 78 7.12 5.25 -9.39
N ARG A 79 7.36 4.15 -10.11
CA ARG A 79 6.35 3.46 -10.93
C ARG A 79 5.27 2.86 -10.04
N LEU A 80 4.02 3.25 -10.30
CA LEU A 80 2.86 2.65 -9.69
C LEU A 80 2.69 1.22 -10.20
N LEU A 81 2.28 0.32 -9.31
CA LEU A 81 1.94 -1.03 -9.71
C LEU A 81 0.69 -1.05 -10.61
N PRO A 82 0.61 -1.97 -11.56
CA PRO A 82 -0.54 -2.06 -12.46
C PRO A 82 -1.81 -2.46 -11.71
N ALA A 83 -2.97 -2.13 -12.29
CA ALA A 83 -4.24 -2.68 -11.83
C ALA A 83 -4.22 -4.21 -11.87
N GLY A 84 -5.02 -4.83 -11.00
CA GLY A 84 -5.19 -6.27 -10.94
C GLY A 84 -5.37 -6.80 -9.53
N ASP A 85 -5.30 -8.11 -9.40
CA ASP A 85 -5.51 -8.80 -8.13
C ASP A 85 -4.21 -8.95 -7.34
N TYR A 86 -4.31 -8.63 -6.06
CA TYR A 86 -3.23 -8.71 -5.09
C TYR A 86 -3.69 -9.52 -3.88
N THR A 87 -2.73 -10.14 -3.20
CA THR A 87 -2.97 -10.83 -1.93
C THR A 87 -2.08 -10.23 -0.85
N ALA A 88 -2.70 -9.76 0.22
CA ALA A 88 -2.04 -9.36 1.46
C ALA A 88 -2.03 -10.55 2.44
N GLU A 89 -0.85 -10.92 2.92
CA GLU A 89 -0.64 -11.87 4.02
C GLU A 89 -0.23 -11.09 5.27
N LEU A 90 -1.12 -11.04 6.25
CA LEU A 90 -0.84 -10.58 7.61
C LEU A 90 -0.14 -11.70 8.39
N THR A 91 0.95 -11.36 9.09
CA THR A 91 1.62 -12.19 10.08
C THR A 91 1.73 -11.44 11.40
N PHE A 92 1.33 -12.09 12.49
CA PHE A 92 1.45 -11.60 13.86
C PHE A 92 1.82 -12.77 14.78
N GLY A 93 3.08 -12.85 15.21
CA GLY A 93 3.61 -14.04 15.90
C GLY A 93 3.47 -15.29 15.03
N THR A 94 2.69 -16.27 15.50
CA THR A 94 2.36 -17.50 14.76
C THR A 94 1.08 -17.38 13.92
N VAL A 95 0.30 -16.31 14.11
CA VAL A 95 -0.96 -16.10 13.40
C VAL A 95 -0.66 -15.59 12.00
N LYS A 96 -1.30 -16.22 11.02
CA LYS A 96 -1.26 -15.80 9.62
C LYS A 96 -2.66 -15.67 9.05
N MET A 97 -2.90 -14.63 8.27
CA MET A 97 -4.16 -14.40 7.58
C MET A 97 -3.88 -13.90 6.17
N LYS A 98 -4.64 -14.39 5.19
CA LYS A 98 -4.57 -13.91 3.81
C LYS A 98 -5.85 -13.22 3.41
N GLN A 99 -5.72 -12.14 2.66
CA GLN A 99 -6.85 -11.44 2.04
C GLN A 99 -6.47 -11.01 0.63
N THR A 100 -7.31 -11.37 -0.33
CA THR A 100 -7.19 -10.94 -1.72
C THR A 100 -8.02 -9.68 -1.95
N PHE A 101 -7.50 -8.75 -2.74
CA PHE A 101 -8.18 -7.50 -3.10
C PHE A 101 -7.80 -7.09 -4.53
N HIS A 102 -8.72 -6.37 -5.18
CA HIS A 102 -8.51 -5.81 -6.50
C HIS A 102 -7.99 -4.37 -6.37
N VAL A 103 -6.99 -4.02 -7.19
CA VAL A 103 -6.49 -2.65 -7.33
C VAL A 103 -6.94 -2.13 -8.68
N ASP A 104 -7.73 -1.07 -8.67
CA ASP A 104 -8.15 -0.34 -9.85
C ASP A 104 -7.16 0.79 -10.20
N LEU A 105 -7.05 1.10 -11.49
CA LEU A 105 -6.41 2.32 -11.96
C LEU A 105 -7.47 3.41 -12.09
N ALA A 106 -7.25 4.54 -11.43
CA ALA A 106 -8.08 5.72 -11.65
C ALA A 106 -8.00 6.16 -13.12
N GLU A 107 -9.13 6.61 -13.69
CA GLU A 107 -9.20 7.11 -15.06
C GLU A 107 -8.12 8.17 -15.32
N GLY A 108 -7.33 7.98 -16.38
CA GLY A 108 -6.24 8.88 -16.75
C GLY A 108 -4.85 8.53 -16.21
N ILE A 109 -4.71 7.52 -15.33
CA ILE A 109 -3.39 6.98 -14.93
C ILE A 109 -3.05 5.79 -15.81
N THR A 110 -2.08 5.95 -16.71
CA THR A 110 -1.50 4.83 -17.46
C THR A 110 -0.25 4.32 -16.76
N PRO A 111 -0.19 3.06 -16.31
CA PRO A 111 1.09 2.46 -15.94
C PRO A 111 1.85 2.22 -17.26
N ARG A 112 2.65 3.19 -17.68
CA ARG A 112 3.61 2.99 -18.78
C ARG A 112 4.79 2.19 -18.28
#